data_AF-A0A7R9QBZ8-F1
#
_entry.id   AF-A0A7R9QBZ8-F1
#
_cell.length_a   1.000
_cell.length_b   1.000
_cell.length_c   1.000
_cell.angle_alpha   90.00
_cell.angle_beta   90.00
_cell.angle_gamma   90.00
#
_symmetry.space_group_name_H-M   'P 1'
#
loop_
_entity.id
_entity.type
_entity.pdbx_description
1 polymer ?
#
loop_
_entity_poly.entity_id
_entity_poly.type
_entity_poly.pdbx_seq_one_letter_code
_entity_poly.pdbx_strand_id
1 'polypeptide(L)'
;MGRPLHDTIGPYDEDSNLRLLCEAEGGKPPPSLLWYREDQMMDDSYSHSADNKTIRNDILIINLTRHDLNTKYSCQASNPNFTAPIQTSVRLDINLKPLDIRLNSLEGQLSAGNSVELVCNTAGSRPPAQVSWFRDSRPLSHSSERTQTIGNLTTSAITYTPTADDHGAYLSCRAENLRLANSTIEIGYKLNVFCFPYIPPPNPPPPSFRVISEALVASRVVSAHAFDHKT
;
A
#
# COMPACT_ATOMS: atom_id res chain seq x y z
N MET A 1 -31.02 -9.57 -0.12
CA MET A 1 -30.55 -10.89 -0.56
C MET A 1 -29.04 -10.83 -0.60
N GLY A 2 -28.36 -11.48 0.36
CA GLY A 2 -26.90 -11.59 0.35
C GLY A 2 -26.43 -12.59 -0.70
N ARG A 3 -25.26 -12.38 -1.29
CA ARG A 3 -24.65 -13.36 -2.20
C ARG A 3 -24.14 -14.55 -1.36
N PRO A 4 -24.33 -15.81 -1.79
CA PRO A 4 -23.72 -16.95 -1.10
C PRO A 4 -22.21 -16.76 -1.05
N LEU A 5 -21.65 -16.91 0.14
CA LEU A 5 -20.22 -16.78 0.38
C LEU A 5 -19.53 -18.11 0.04
N HIS A 6 -18.35 -18.03 -0.56
CA HIS A 6 -17.48 -19.17 -0.85
C HIS A 6 -16.25 -19.11 0.05
N ASP A 7 -15.59 -20.26 0.26
CA ASP A 7 -14.49 -20.55 1.21
C ASP A 7 -13.71 -19.37 1.80
N THR A 8 -13.33 -18.38 1.00
CA THR A 8 -12.65 -17.15 1.43
C THR A 8 -13.38 -15.90 0.93
N ILE A 9 -13.59 -14.91 1.80
CA ILE A 9 -14.26 -13.63 1.51
C ILE A 9 -13.30 -12.45 1.72
N GLY A 10 -13.38 -11.43 0.87
CA GLY A 10 -12.48 -10.27 0.91
C GLY A 10 -11.75 -10.06 -0.43
N PRO A 11 -10.61 -9.34 -0.45
CA PRO A 11 -9.93 -8.76 0.71
C PRO A 11 -10.70 -7.57 1.32
N TYR A 12 -10.78 -7.53 2.65
CA TYR A 12 -11.22 -6.38 3.42
C TYR A 12 -10.01 -5.55 3.89
N ASP A 13 -10.23 -4.30 4.25
CA ASP A 13 -9.14 -3.43 4.68
C ASP A 13 -8.95 -3.51 6.20
N GLU A 14 -7.69 -3.50 6.67
CA GLU A 14 -7.38 -3.29 8.08
C GLU A 14 -8.07 -2.02 8.61
N ASP A 15 -8.58 -2.08 9.84
CA ASP A 15 -9.41 -1.08 10.51
C ASP A 15 -10.84 -0.91 9.94
N SER A 16 -11.23 -1.67 8.91
CA SER A 16 -12.60 -1.62 8.37
C SER A 16 -13.60 -2.46 9.18
N ASN A 17 -14.89 -2.25 8.94
CA ASN A 17 -15.97 -3.00 9.58
C ASN A 17 -16.60 -4.00 8.60
N LEU A 18 -16.98 -5.17 9.08
CA LEU A 18 -17.57 -6.25 8.28
C LEU A 18 -18.90 -6.70 8.88
N ARG A 19 -19.95 -6.76 8.06
CA ARG A 19 -21.24 -7.35 8.44
C ARG A 19 -21.41 -8.70 7.76
N LEU A 20 -21.68 -9.74 8.54
CA LEU A 20 -22.01 -11.07 8.04
C LEU A 20 -23.48 -11.37 8.34
N LEU A 21 -24.18 -11.90 7.35
CA LEU A 21 -25.57 -12.32 7.46
C LEU A 21 -25.65 -13.82 7.19
N CYS A 22 -26.30 -14.53 8.10
CA CYS A 22 -26.67 -15.92 7.93
C CYS A 22 -28.18 -16.05 7.82
N GLU A 23 -28.61 -16.85 6.85
CA GLU A 23 -30.01 -17.17 6.63
C GLU A 23 -30.16 -18.70 6.55
N ALA A 24 -31.15 -19.23 7.27
CA ALA A 24 -31.57 -20.63 7.14
C ALA A 24 -33.07 -20.68 6.82
N GLU A 25 -33.45 -21.60 5.94
CA GLU A 25 -34.83 -21.77 5.50
C GLU A 25 -35.33 -23.17 5.85
N GLY A 26 -36.62 -23.26 6.20
CA GLY A 26 -37.26 -24.53 6.53
C GLY A 26 -36.94 -25.05 7.94
N GLY A 27 -37.09 -26.36 8.11
CA GLY A 27 -36.98 -27.03 9.42
C GLY A 27 -38.30 -27.01 10.21
N LYS A 28 -38.65 -28.15 10.82
CA LYS A 28 -39.77 -28.27 11.76
C LYS A 28 -39.33 -29.15 12.95
N PRO A 29 -39.25 -28.61 14.18
CA PRO A 29 -39.40 -27.19 14.53
C PRO A 29 -38.35 -26.27 13.86
N PRO A 30 -38.60 -24.95 13.81
CA PRO A 30 -37.65 -23.99 13.23
C PRO A 30 -36.28 -24.05 13.94
N PRO A 31 -35.15 -24.00 13.20
CA PRO A 31 -33.82 -24.10 13.82
C PRO A 31 -33.43 -22.83 14.58
N SER A 32 -32.41 -22.93 15.42
CA SER A 32 -31.67 -21.80 15.98
C SER A 32 -30.47 -21.48 15.10
N LEU A 33 -30.04 -20.20 15.05
CA LEU A 33 -28.82 -19.78 14.37
C LEU A 33 -27.78 -19.28 15.37
N LEU A 34 -26.58 -19.84 15.26
CA LEU A 34 -25.43 -19.48 16.10
C LEU A 34 -24.23 -19.10 15.23
N TRP A 35 -23.56 -18.02 15.60
CA TRP A 35 -22.28 -17.65 15.01
C TRP A 35 -21.12 -18.11 15.87
N TYR A 36 -20.09 -18.59 15.20
CA TYR A 36 -18.81 -19.00 15.78
C TYR A 36 -17.68 -18.25 15.09
N ARG A 37 -16.70 -17.81 15.88
CA ARG A 37 -15.37 -17.42 15.42
C ARG A 37 -14.38 -18.50 15.82
N GLU A 38 -13.74 -19.08 14.82
CA GLU A 38 -13.07 -20.37 14.92
C GLU A 38 -14.03 -21.41 15.50
N ASP A 39 -13.87 -21.73 16.79
CA ASP A 39 -14.70 -22.68 17.52
C ASP A 39 -15.37 -22.04 18.75
N GLN A 40 -15.21 -20.73 18.95
CA GLN A 40 -15.83 -19.98 20.04
C GLN A 40 -17.15 -19.36 19.57
N MET A 41 -18.23 -19.63 20.31
CA MET A 41 -19.53 -19.03 20.07
C MET A 41 -19.48 -17.52 20.35
N MET A 42 -19.95 -16.74 19.39
CA MET A 42 -19.98 -15.27 19.45
C MET A 42 -21.37 -14.73 19.72
N ASP A 43 -22.38 -15.31 19.07
CA ASP A 43 -23.73 -14.79 19.06
C ASP A 43 -24.75 -15.90 18.79
N ASP A 44 -25.87 -15.87 19.51
CA ASP A 44 -27.06 -16.72 19.36
C ASP A 44 -28.33 -15.89 19.15
N SER A 45 -28.22 -14.61 18.86
CA SER A 45 -29.36 -13.72 18.67
C SER A 45 -29.90 -13.85 17.24
N TYR A 46 -31.06 -14.52 17.09
CA TYR A 46 -31.68 -14.72 15.78
C TYR A 46 -33.13 -14.21 15.74
N SER A 47 -33.57 -13.88 14.53
CA SER A 47 -34.92 -13.38 14.26
C SER A 47 -35.60 -14.17 13.15
N HIS A 48 -36.93 -14.20 13.20
CA HIS A 48 -37.76 -14.81 12.16
C HIS A 48 -38.14 -13.75 11.11
N SER A 49 -38.17 -14.15 9.84
CA SER A 49 -38.79 -13.37 8.78
C SER A 49 -40.29 -13.23 9.01
N ALA A 50 -40.91 -12.22 8.39
CA ALA A 50 -42.34 -11.94 8.53
C ALA A 50 -43.26 -13.12 8.11
N ASP A 51 -42.77 -14.00 7.24
CA ASP A 51 -43.48 -15.21 6.80
C ASP A 51 -43.13 -16.46 7.63
N ASN A 52 -42.29 -16.32 8.68
CA ASN A 52 -41.78 -17.39 9.56
C ASN A 52 -41.09 -18.56 8.82
N LYS A 53 -40.65 -18.37 7.58
CA LYS A 53 -39.96 -19.41 6.78
C LYS A 53 -38.45 -19.32 6.82
N THR A 54 -37.92 -18.14 7.09
CA THR A 54 -36.50 -17.84 7.11
C THR A 54 -36.10 -17.35 8.49
N ILE A 55 -34.97 -17.83 8.98
CA ILE A 55 -34.36 -17.38 10.22
C ILE A 55 -33.08 -16.66 9.87
N ARG A 56 -32.84 -15.54 10.53
CA ARG A 56 -31.73 -14.63 10.23
C ARG A 56 -30.94 -14.32 11.48
N ASN A 57 -29.62 -14.34 11.36
CA ASN A 57 -28.71 -13.80 12.35
C ASN A 57 -27.64 -12.98 11.62
N ASP A 58 -27.48 -11.72 12.01
CA ASP A 58 -26.44 -10.84 11.48
C ASP A 58 -25.51 -10.33 12.56
N ILE A 59 -24.21 -10.38 12.28
CA ILE A 59 -23.15 -9.90 13.18
C ILE A 59 -22.37 -8.77 12.53
N LEU A 60 -21.95 -7.81 13.35
CA LEU A 60 -21.06 -6.72 12.96
C LEU A 60 -19.71 -6.89 13.65
N ILE A 61 -18.66 -7.12 12.85
CA ILE A 61 -17.27 -7.16 13.28
C ILE A 61 -16.72 -5.75 13.06
N ILE A 62 -16.30 -5.11 14.15
CA ILE A 62 -15.80 -3.74 14.15
C ILE A 62 -14.28 -3.77 14.21
N ASN A 63 -13.63 -2.90 13.44
CA ASN A 63 -12.18 -2.72 13.44
C ASN A 63 -11.43 -4.04 13.18
N LEU A 64 -11.46 -4.49 11.93
CA LEU A 64 -10.72 -5.66 11.49
C LEU A 64 -9.22 -5.46 11.70
N THR A 65 -8.62 -6.42 12.39
CA THR A 65 -7.20 -6.41 12.73
C THR A 65 -6.43 -7.42 11.90
N ARG A 66 -5.10 -7.35 11.96
CA ARG A 66 -4.22 -8.35 11.34
C ARG A 66 -4.45 -9.78 11.86
N HIS A 67 -4.98 -9.93 13.08
CA HIS A 67 -5.29 -11.24 13.67
C HIS A 67 -6.55 -11.87 13.08
N ASP A 68 -7.40 -11.07 12.43
CA ASP A 68 -8.60 -11.57 11.75
C ASP A 68 -8.28 -12.20 10.39
N LEU A 69 -7.04 -12.04 9.87
CA LEU A 69 -6.61 -12.66 8.62
C LEU A 69 -6.72 -14.18 8.72
N ASN A 70 -7.38 -14.77 7.73
CA ASN A 70 -7.65 -16.20 7.61
C ASN A 70 -8.47 -16.79 8.78
N THR A 71 -9.06 -15.94 9.63
CA THR A 71 -9.98 -16.38 10.70
C THR A 71 -11.25 -16.97 10.10
N LYS A 72 -11.67 -18.14 10.58
CA LYS A 72 -12.88 -18.84 10.16
C LYS A 72 -14.09 -18.29 10.93
N TYR A 73 -15.08 -17.77 10.21
CA TYR A 73 -16.40 -17.46 10.76
C TYR A 73 -17.40 -18.50 10.28
N SER A 74 -18.16 -19.07 11.20
CA SER A 74 -19.09 -20.15 10.88
C SER A 74 -20.48 -19.83 11.41
N CYS A 75 -21.49 -20.02 10.57
CA CYS A 75 -22.88 -19.99 11.00
C CYS A 75 -23.40 -21.42 11.07
N GLN A 76 -23.95 -21.78 12.23
CA GLN A 76 -24.53 -23.09 12.49
C GLN A 76 -26.04 -22.96 12.67
N ALA A 77 -26.79 -23.75 11.90
CA ALA A 77 -28.22 -23.94 12.11
C ALA A 77 -28.45 -25.26 12.85
N SER A 78 -29.14 -25.20 13.99
CA SER A 78 -29.38 -26.37 14.84
C SER A 78 -30.84 -26.48 15.24
N ASN A 79 -31.38 -27.69 15.12
CA ASN A 79 -32.64 -28.07 15.73
C ASN A 79 -32.34 -29.07 16.87
N PRO A 80 -32.11 -28.59 18.11
CA PRO A 80 -31.61 -29.41 19.19
C PRO A 80 -32.50 -30.64 19.42
N ASN A 81 -31.89 -31.82 19.55
CA ASN A 81 -32.51 -33.12 19.80
C ASN A 81 -33.21 -33.81 18.60
N PHE A 82 -33.28 -33.18 17.42
CA PHE A 82 -33.97 -33.78 16.26
C PHE A 82 -33.04 -34.07 15.08
N THR A 83 -32.07 -33.20 14.81
CA THR A 83 -31.16 -33.35 13.66
C THR A 83 -29.74 -33.00 14.03
N ALA A 84 -28.78 -33.55 13.28
CA ALA A 84 -27.42 -33.04 13.30
C ALA A 84 -27.41 -31.57 12.85
N PRO A 85 -26.61 -30.70 13.48
CA PRO A 85 -26.49 -29.31 13.06
C PRO A 85 -25.85 -29.23 11.67
N ILE A 86 -26.31 -28.27 10.88
CA ILE A 86 -25.66 -27.92 9.60
C ILE A 86 -24.87 -26.64 9.79
N GLN A 87 -23.75 -26.52 9.10
CA GLN A 87 -22.84 -25.38 9.24
C GLN A 87 -22.33 -24.94 7.87
N THR A 88 -22.19 -23.62 7.70
CA THR A 88 -21.42 -23.01 6.62
C THR A 88 -20.34 -22.13 7.22
N SER A 89 -19.20 -22.01 6.54
CA SER A 89 -18.06 -21.27 7.04
C SER A 89 -17.36 -20.47 5.94
N VAL A 90 -16.76 -19.36 6.34
CA VAL A 90 -15.94 -18.50 5.48
C VAL A 90 -14.66 -18.13 6.20
N ARG A 91 -13.56 -17.97 5.46
CA ARG A 91 -12.32 -17.37 5.98
C ARG A 91 -12.17 -15.94 5.50
N LEU A 92 -11.67 -15.06 6.36
CA LEU A 92 -11.45 -13.67 5.98
C LEU A 92 -10.13 -13.48 5.25
N ASP A 93 -10.17 -12.79 4.12
CA ASP A 93 -9.01 -12.22 3.47
C ASP A 93 -8.90 -10.74 3.82
N ILE A 94 -7.71 -10.26 4.18
CA ILE A 94 -7.50 -8.89 4.65
C ILE A 94 -6.25 -8.27 4.01
N ASN A 95 -6.38 -7.02 3.55
CA ASN A 95 -5.27 -6.15 3.20
C ASN A 95 -4.67 -5.56 4.48
N LEU A 96 -3.36 -5.72 4.68
CA LEU A 96 -2.65 -5.29 5.88
C LEU A 96 -1.62 -4.20 5.56
N LYS A 97 -1.50 -3.21 6.44
CA LYS A 97 -0.49 -2.14 6.32
C LYS A 97 0.92 -2.69 6.60
N PRO A 98 1.98 -2.08 6.04
CA PRO A 98 3.35 -2.28 6.51
C PRO A 98 3.45 -2.00 8.02
N LEU A 99 4.17 -2.85 8.75
CA LEU A 99 4.34 -2.72 10.20
C LEU A 99 5.73 -2.24 10.61
N ASP A 100 6.75 -2.69 9.89
CA ASP A 100 8.15 -2.37 10.19
C ASP A 100 8.85 -1.96 8.90
N ILE A 101 9.82 -1.06 9.06
CA ILE A 101 10.70 -0.61 8.00
C ILE A 101 12.08 -0.35 8.59
N ARG A 102 13.11 -0.90 7.95
CA ARG A 102 14.50 -0.81 8.39
C ARG A 102 15.37 -0.44 7.21
N LEU A 103 16.12 0.63 7.36
CA LEU A 103 17.17 1.02 6.43
C LEU A 103 18.52 0.60 7.01
N ASN A 104 19.33 -0.09 6.21
CA ASN A 104 20.67 -0.50 6.61
C ASN A 104 21.46 0.70 7.12
N SER A 105 22.21 0.48 8.20
CA SER A 105 22.98 1.56 8.83
C SER A 105 24.06 2.03 7.87
N LEU A 106 24.14 3.35 7.71
CA LEU A 106 25.23 4.02 7.02
C LEU A 106 26.37 4.20 8.02
N GLU A 107 26.99 3.10 8.47
CA GLU A 107 28.07 3.12 9.48
C GLU A 107 29.38 3.77 8.98
N GLY A 108 29.37 4.33 7.76
CA GLY A 108 30.49 5.01 7.14
C GLY A 108 30.15 6.43 6.71
N GLN A 109 31.14 7.30 6.86
CA GLN A 109 31.20 8.59 6.21
C GLN A 109 31.13 8.37 4.69
N LEU A 110 30.08 8.87 4.05
CA LEU A 110 29.89 8.71 2.60
C LEU A 110 30.90 9.59 1.87
N SER A 111 31.58 9.08 0.84
CA SER A 111 32.51 9.89 0.05
C SER A 111 31.87 10.29 -1.27
N ALA A 112 31.90 11.57 -1.60
CA ALA A 112 31.38 12.09 -2.86
C ALA A 112 32.04 11.37 -4.05
N GLY A 113 31.22 10.86 -4.97
CA GLY A 113 31.63 10.09 -6.14
C GLY A 113 31.80 8.58 -5.91
N ASN A 114 31.79 8.09 -4.66
CA ASN A 114 31.91 6.67 -4.35
C ASN A 114 30.54 6.03 -4.14
N SER A 115 30.15 5.12 -5.03
CA SER A 115 28.87 4.41 -4.94
C SER A 115 28.79 3.50 -3.71
N VAL A 116 27.64 3.50 -3.05
CA VAL A 116 27.29 2.62 -1.93
C VAL A 116 25.99 1.88 -2.20
N GLU A 117 25.84 0.69 -1.60
CA GLU A 117 24.59 -0.06 -1.64
C GLU A 117 23.75 0.24 -0.40
N LEU A 118 22.51 0.66 -0.64
CA LEU A 118 21.52 0.93 0.39
C LEU A 118 20.45 -0.14 0.30
N VAL A 119 20.02 -0.65 1.45
CA VAL A 119 19.08 -1.75 1.55
C VAL A 119 17.98 -1.37 2.54
N CYS A 120 16.75 -1.35 2.06
CA CYS A 120 15.56 -1.08 2.83
C CYS A 120 14.69 -2.32 2.91
N ASN A 121 14.44 -2.80 4.12
CA ASN A 121 13.61 -3.95 4.41
C ASN A 121 12.30 -3.49 5.04
N THR A 122 11.16 -3.94 4.54
CA THR A 122 9.85 -3.71 5.16
C THR A 122 9.08 -5.00 5.33
N ALA A 123 8.34 -5.11 6.42
CA ALA A 123 7.60 -6.32 6.77
C ALA A 123 6.15 -6.01 7.18
N GLY A 124 5.28 -7.00 7.01
CA GLY A 124 3.93 -7.00 7.57
C GLY A 124 2.82 -6.59 6.59
N SER A 125 3.18 -6.02 5.45
CA SER A 125 2.21 -5.61 4.42
C SER A 125 1.61 -6.81 3.70
N ARG A 126 0.31 -6.73 3.40
CA ARG A 126 -0.39 -7.67 2.52
C ARG A 126 -1.39 -6.91 1.64
N PRO A 127 -1.26 -6.92 0.30
CA PRO A 127 -0.16 -7.46 -0.49
C PRO A 127 1.21 -6.85 -0.12
N PRO A 128 2.31 -7.41 -0.63
CA PRO A 128 3.66 -6.87 -0.44
C PRO A 128 3.72 -5.36 -0.70
N ALA A 129 4.47 -4.64 0.14
CA ALA A 129 4.53 -3.20 0.08
C ALA A 129 5.25 -2.72 -1.18
N GLN A 130 4.84 -1.57 -1.72
CA GLN A 130 5.69 -0.81 -2.63
C GLN A 130 6.71 -0.04 -1.81
N VAL A 131 7.98 -0.20 -2.15
CA VAL A 131 9.09 0.55 -1.55
C VAL A 131 9.55 1.61 -2.54
N SER A 132 9.87 2.80 -2.06
CA SER A 132 10.33 3.93 -2.88
C SER A 132 11.35 4.77 -2.12
N TRP A 133 12.31 5.34 -2.86
CA TRP A 133 13.46 6.04 -2.30
C TRP A 133 13.39 7.55 -2.58
N PHE A 134 13.77 8.34 -1.58
CA PHE A 134 13.66 9.79 -1.61
C PHE A 134 14.92 10.47 -1.09
N ARG A 135 15.23 11.63 -1.67
CA ARG A 135 16.19 12.61 -1.15
C ARG A 135 15.48 13.94 -0.98
N ASP A 136 15.42 14.47 0.24
CA ASP A 136 14.72 15.72 0.58
C ASP A 136 13.29 15.77 0.00
N SER A 137 12.55 14.68 0.17
CA SER A 137 11.19 14.47 -0.36
C SER A 137 11.07 14.36 -1.89
N ARG A 138 12.18 14.38 -2.64
CA ARG A 138 12.17 14.15 -4.10
C ARG A 138 12.47 12.69 -4.40
N PRO A 139 11.67 12.03 -5.25
CA PRO A 139 11.92 10.64 -5.61
C PRO A 139 13.26 10.51 -6.32
N LEU A 140 14.01 9.45 -6.00
CA LEU A 140 15.27 9.13 -6.67
C LEU A 140 14.98 8.35 -7.96
N SER A 141 15.01 9.05 -9.09
CA SER A 141 14.59 8.50 -10.40
C SER A 141 15.64 7.65 -11.12
N HIS A 142 16.87 7.52 -10.58
CA HIS A 142 18.03 7.00 -11.32
C HIS A 142 18.96 6.07 -10.53
N SER A 143 18.44 5.28 -9.61
CA SER A 143 19.20 4.19 -9.00
C SER A 143 18.79 2.84 -9.61
N SER A 144 19.76 1.94 -9.84
CA SER A 144 19.44 0.54 -10.13
C SER A 144 18.74 -0.03 -8.91
N GLU A 145 17.42 -0.15 -9.00
CA GLU A 145 16.58 -0.68 -7.93
C GLU A 145 16.34 -2.16 -8.16
N ARG A 146 16.62 -2.96 -7.12
CA ARG A 146 16.27 -4.38 -7.07
C ARG A 146 15.31 -4.59 -5.92
N THR A 147 14.09 -5.00 -6.25
CA THR A 147 13.08 -5.32 -5.26
C THR A 147 12.84 -6.82 -5.24
N GLN A 148 13.01 -7.42 -4.07
CA GLN A 148 12.68 -8.82 -3.80
C GLN A 148 11.52 -8.88 -2.80
N THR A 149 10.62 -9.83 -3.01
CA THR A 149 9.48 -10.06 -2.11
C THR A 149 9.42 -11.53 -1.73
N ILE A 150 9.37 -11.79 -0.43
CA ILE A 150 9.25 -13.14 0.14
C ILE A 150 8.13 -13.10 1.19
N GLY A 151 6.96 -13.63 0.85
CA GLY A 151 5.78 -13.57 1.72
C GLY A 151 5.34 -12.12 2.00
N ASN A 152 5.40 -11.70 3.26
CA ASN A 152 5.08 -10.34 3.70
C ASN A 152 6.32 -9.44 3.91
N LEU A 153 7.50 -9.91 3.50
CA LEU A 153 8.75 -9.15 3.53
C LEU A 153 9.05 -8.62 2.13
N THR A 154 9.32 -7.32 2.03
CA THR A 154 9.80 -6.66 0.82
C THR A 154 11.16 -6.03 1.12
N THR A 155 12.16 -6.35 0.30
CA THR A 155 13.51 -5.78 0.35
C THR A 155 13.75 -5.01 -0.93
N SER A 156 14.03 -3.71 -0.83
CA SER A 156 14.50 -2.89 -1.95
C SER A 156 15.97 -2.54 -1.71
N ALA A 157 16.79 -2.71 -2.73
CA ALA A 157 18.20 -2.31 -2.70
C ALA A 157 18.49 -1.34 -3.85
N ILE A 158 19.23 -0.28 -3.56
CA ILE A 158 19.67 0.71 -4.54
C ILE A 158 21.18 0.95 -4.46
N THR A 159 21.80 1.18 -5.62
CA THR A 159 23.14 1.77 -5.68
C THR A 159 23.02 3.29 -5.71
N TYR A 160 23.61 3.97 -4.73
CA TYR A 160 23.57 5.43 -4.60
C TYR A 160 24.98 6.01 -4.67
N THR A 161 25.17 7.01 -5.53
CA THR A 161 26.46 7.73 -5.66
C THR A 161 26.29 9.14 -5.11
N PRO A 162 26.74 9.40 -3.87
CA PRO A 162 26.59 10.70 -3.23
C PRO A 162 27.43 11.78 -3.93
N THR A 163 26.95 13.00 -3.91
CA THR A 163 27.64 14.21 -4.37
C THR A 163 27.96 15.12 -3.19
N ALA A 164 28.83 16.13 -3.38
CA ALA A 164 29.14 17.08 -2.31
C ALA A 164 27.88 17.83 -1.81
N ASP A 165 26.90 18.06 -2.69
CA ASP A 165 25.64 18.74 -2.37
C ASP A 165 24.69 17.88 -1.52
N ASP A 166 24.92 16.56 -1.46
CA ASP A 166 24.12 15.66 -0.63
C ASP A 166 24.53 15.70 0.84
N HIS A 167 25.59 16.43 1.20
CA HIS A 167 25.95 16.63 2.60
C HIS A 167 24.81 17.33 3.36
N GLY A 168 24.28 16.65 4.38
CA GLY A 168 23.16 17.15 5.16
C GLY A 168 21.77 16.93 4.53
N ALA A 169 21.70 16.37 3.33
CA ALA A 169 20.43 15.94 2.74
C ALA A 169 19.80 14.80 3.54
N TYR A 170 18.48 14.72 3.53
CA TYR A 170 17.73 13.64 4.17
C TYR A 170 17.42 12.57 3.13
N LEU A 171 18.02 11.39 3.30
CA LEU A 171 17.77 10.23 2.46
C LEU A 171 16.81 9.31 3.19
N SER A 172 15.70 8.97 2.54
CA SER A 172 14.68 8.11 3.12
C SER A 172 14.18 7.03 2.17
N CYS A 173 13.73 5.96 2.77
CA CYS A 173 13.00 4.88 2.14
C CYS A 173 11.57 4.87 2.71
N ARG A 174 10.59 4.79 1.82
CA ARG A 174 9.16 4.79 2.13
C ARG A 174 8.53 3.49 1.67
N ALA A 175 7.73 2.86 2.52
CA ALA A 175 6.96 1.67 2.21
C ALA A 175 5.45 1.96 2.33
N GLU A 176 4.66 1.47 1.37
CA GLU A 176 3.20 1.62 1.39
C GLU A 176 2.47 0.43 0.79
N ASN A 177 1.24 0.19 1.26
CA ASN A 177 0.33 -0.76 0.63
C ASN A 177 -0.62 0.00 -0.29
N LEU A 178 -0.50 -0.21 -1.60
CA LEU A 178 -1.29 0.50 -2.63
C LEU A 178 -2.80 0.23 -2.58
N ARG A 179 -3.25 -0.75 -1.78
CA ARG A 179 -4.68 -1.02 -1.54
C ARG A 179 -5.24 -0.22 -0.37
N LEU A 180 -4.38 0.26 0.53
CA LEU A 180 -4.78 0.88 1.78
C LEU A 180 -4.38 2.35 1.85
N ALA A 181 -5.36 3.22 2.10
CA ALA A 181 -5.08 4.60 2.46
C ALA A 181 -4.32 4.68 3.79
N ASN A 182 -3.46 5.69 3.93
CA ASN A 182 -2.69 5.96 5.16
C ASN A 182 -1.87 4.75 5.66
N SER A 183 -1.36 3.93 4.74
CA SER A 183 -0.52 2.77 5.03
C SER A 183 0.98 3.07 4.97
N THR A 184 1.34 4.33 4.71
CA THR A 184 2.71 4.74 4.49
C THR A 184 3.52 4.74 5.79
N ILE A 185 4.69 4.11 5.76
CA ILE A 185 5.75 4.25 6.77
C ILE A 185 7.05 4.66 6.09
N GLU A 186 7.87 5.45 6.77
CA GLU A 186 9.11 6.02 6.22
C GLU A 186 10.22 6.00 7.26
N ILE A 187 11.43 5.67 6.81
CA ILE A 187 12.65 5.75 7.62
C ILE A 187 13.77 6.35 6.79
N GLY A 188 14.61 7.17 7.42
CA GLY A 188 15.70 7.83 6.72
C GLY A 188 16.76 8.40 7.66
N TYR A 189 17.89 8.74 7.07
CA TYR A 189 19.06 9.29 7.75
C TYR A 189 19.50 10.60 7.11
N LYS A 190 20.04 11.50 7.94
CA LYS A 190 20.76 12.67 7.44
C LYS A 190 22.13 12.23 6.96
N LEU A 191 22.44 12.52 5.70
CA LEU A 191 23.69 12.09 5.09
C LEU A 191 24.87 12.94 5.59
N ASN A 192 25.97 12.26 5.90
CA ASN A 192 27.26 12.90 6.18
C ASN A 192 28.23 12.55 5.06
N VAL A 193 28.33 13.45 4.07
CA VAL A 193 29.14 13.26 2.86
C VAL A 193 30.44 14.06 2.95
N PHE A 194 31.55 13.42 2.60
CA PHE A 194 32.90 13.99 2.56
C PHE A 194 33.36 14.14 1.11
N CYS A 195 34.05 15.24 0.85
CA CYS A 195 34.57 15.59 -0.47
C CYS A 195 36.10 15.70 -0.39
N PHE A 196 36.81 15.23 -1.41
CA PHE A 196 38.24 15.43 -1.51
C PHE A 196 38.57 16.90 -1.83
N PRO A 197 39.63 17.47 -1.25
CA PRO A 197 40.04 18.84 -1.57
C PRO A 197 40.43 18.94 -3.05
N TYR A 198 39.97 20.00 -3.72
CA TYR A 198 40.27 20.30 -5.11
C TYR A 198 41.09 21.57 -5.23
N ILE A 199 42.18 21.52 -6.00
CA ILE A 199 42.98 22.71 -6.34
C ILE A 199 42.51 23.18 -7.73
N PRO A 200 41.82 24.34 -7.82
CA PRO A 200 41.42 24.87 -9.12
C PRO A 200 42.64 25.27 -9.97
N PRO A 201 42.57 25.13 -11.30
CA PRO A 201 43.61 25.63 -12.18
C PRO A 201 43.73 27.16 -12.07
N PRO A 202 44.93 27.74 -12.26
CA PRO A 202 45.18 29.16 -12.07
C PRO A 202 44.34 30.10 -12.95
N ASN A 203 43.80 29.60 -14.07
CA ASN A 203 42.89 30.34 -14.97
C ASN A 203 41.63 29.50 -15.23
N PRO A 204 40.63 29.51 -14.33
CA PRO A 204 39.38 28.82 -14.59
C PRO A 204 38.69 29.45 -15.82
N PRO A 205 38.14 28.66 -16.75
CA PRO A 205 37.34 29.22 -17.84
C PRO A 205 36.17 30.03 -17.26
N PRO A 206 35.77 31.13 -17.90
CA PRO A 206 34.62 31.90 -17.44
C PRO A 206 33.38 30.99 -17.39
N PRO A 207 32.46 31.19 -16.42
CA PRO A 207 31.26 30.38 -16.31
C PRO A 207 30.48 30.46 -17.63
N SER A 208 30.22 29.30 -18.24
CA SER A 208 29.39 29.24 -19.43
C SER A 208 27.93 29.44 -19.02
N PHE A 209 27.40 30.64 -19.30
CA PHE A 209 25.97 30.89 -19.17
C PHE A 209 25.25 30.13 -20.29
N ARG A 210 24.41 29.17 -19.94
CA ARG A 210 23.46 28.55 -20.88
C ARG A 210 22.10 29.20 -20.71
N VAL A 211 21.55 29.75 -21.79
CA VAL A 211 20.15 30.21 -21.84
C VAL A 211 19.26 28.98 -21.76
N ILE A 212 18.39 28.93 -20.74
CA ILE A 212 17.58 27.73 -20.43
C ILE A 212 16.27 27.67 -21.23
N SER A 213 15.89 28.76 -21.93
CA SER A 213 14.85 28.79 -22.97
C SER A 213 14.68 30.23 -23.49
N GLU A 214 14.63 30.44 -24.80
CA GLU A 214 14.07 31.65 -25.39
C GLU A 214 12.56 31.43 -25.61
N ALA A 215 11.71 32.29 -25.02
CA ALA A 215 10.30 32.33 -25.39
C ALA A 215 10.18 33.03 -26.76
N LEU A 216 9.76 32.31 -27.81
CA LEU A 216 9.45 32.92 -29.10
C LEU A 216 8.28 33.90 -28.94
N VAL A 217 8.56 35.20 -29.05
CA VAL A 217 7.52 36.21 -29.30
C VAL A 217 7.21 36.18 -30.79
N ALA A 218 6.08 35.55 -31.16
CA ALA A 218 5.59 35.56 -32.53
C ALA A 218 5.01 36.94 -32.88
N SER A 219 5.70 37.71 -33.71
CA SER A 219 5.15 38.94 -34.30
C SER A 219 4.42 38.60 -35.60
N ARG A 220 3.10 38.85 -35.66
CA ARG A 220 2.30 38.73 -36.88
C ARG A 220 2.53 39.97 -37.75
N VAL A 221 3.17 39.79 -38.91
CA VAL A 221 3.15 40.78 -39.99
C VAL A 221 1.90 40.53 -40.84
N VAL A 222 0.99 41.50 -40.88
CA VAL A 222 -0.15 41.53 -41.79
C VAL A 222 0.36 41.99 -43.16
N SER A 223 0.39 41.09 -44.14
CA SER A 223 0.70 41.44 -45.54
C SER A 223 -0.48 42.17 -46.17
N ALA A 224 -0.27 43.39 -46.60
CA ALA A 224 -1.20 44.12 -47.48
C ALA A 224 -1.06 43.59 -48.91
N HIS A 225 -2.17 43.16 -49.50
CA HIS A 225 -2.29 42.85 -50.92
C HIS A 225 -2.22 44.15 -51.74
N ALA A 226 -1.30 44.24 -52.69
CA ALA A 226 -1.37 45.17 -53.81
C ALA A 226 -1.85 44.39 -55.05
N PHE A 227 -3.01 44.78 -55.57
CA PHE A 227 -3.55 44.35 -56.86
C PHE A 227 -2.79 45.10 -57.97
N ASP A 228 -2.20 44.35 -58.90
CA ASP A 228 -1.60 44.88 -60.12
C ASP A 228 -2.59 44.67 -61.28
N HIS A 229 -3.06 45.76 -61.89
CA HIS A 229 -3.99 45.75 -63.03
C HIS A 229 -3.17 45.99 -64.31
N LYS A 230 -3.00 44.94 -65.10
CA LYS A 230 -2.50 45.03 -66.48
C LYS A 230 -3.54 45.69 -67.38
N THR A 231 -3.07 46.62 -68.22
CA THR A 231 -3.61 46.96 -69.54
C THR A 231 -2.47 46.87 -70.54
#